data_AF-A0A923N2A8-F1
#
_entry.id   AF-A0A923N2A8-F1
#
_cell.length_a   1.000
_cell.length_b   1.000
_cell.length_c   1.000
_cell.angle_alpha   90.00
_cell.angle_beta   90.00
_cell.angle_gamma   90.00
#
_symmetry.space_group_name_H-M   'P 1'
#
loop_
_entity.id
_entity.type
_entity.pdbx_description
1 polymer ?
#
loop_
_entity_poly.entity_id
_entity_poly.type
_entity_poly.pdbx_seq_one_letter_code
_entity_poly.pdbx_strand_id
1 'polypeptide(L)'
;MGYFTRVFRSNTSYPKISDILQKLKLDGFHTTTNLQESELNNLNWTNFELTYDVDRLPLLIEINKKGKSNELVEEEIKEFLNSIGPPKFYELKKKRVINHLKSTEYIICIQLPTSDIKNKGYDVNALLMKHIECDFSGIIQVDGEGFKKKNNLILELQ
;
A
#
# COMPACT_ATOMS: atom_id res chain seq x y z
N MET A 1 15.60 -9.47 -2.20
CA MET A 1 14.15 -9.22 -2.26
C MET A 1 13.89 -7.83 -1.72
N GLY A 2 13.07 -7.03 -2.41
CA GLY A 2 12.61 -5.75 -1.87
C GLY A 2 11.64 -5.99 -0.71
N TYR A 3 11.62 -5.08 0.26
CA TYR A 3 10.62 -5.08 1.33
C TYR A 3 9.45 -4.22 0.87
N PHE A 4 8.26 -4.81 0.81
CA PHE A 4 7.08 -4.10 0.37
C PHE A 4 6.06 -4.00 1.49
N THR A 5 5.34 -2.89 1.43
CA THR A 5 4.06 -2.77 2.11
C THR A 5 2.98 -2.46 1.09
N ARG A 6 1.82 -3.09 1.26
CA ARG A 6 0.73 -3.05 0.29
C ARG A 6 -0.56 -2.63 0.96
N VAL A 7 -1.40 -1.90 0.24
CA VAL A 7 -2.77 -1.63 0.66
C VAL A 7 -3.72 -2.16 -0.39
N PHE A 8 -4.53 -3.16 -0.01
CA PHE A 8 -5.55 -3.79 -0.85
C PHE A 8 -6.86 -3.03 -0.71
N ARG A 9 -7.40 -2.56 -1.84
CA ARG A 9 -8.48 -1.57 -1.89
C ARG A 9 -9.67 -2.15 -2.63
N SER A 10 -10.84 -2.16 -1.98
CA SER A 10 -12.06 -2.75 -2.56
C SER A 10 -13.02 -1.72 -3.19
N ASN A 11 -12.64 -0.45 -3.23
CA ASN A 11 -13.40 0.62 -3.88
C ASN A 11 -12.70 1.08 -5.16
N THR A 12 -13.39 1.85 -5.99
CA THR A 12 -12.86 2.36 -7.26
C THR A 12 -12.37 3.82 -7.19
N SER A 13 -12.38 4.41 -5.99
CA SER A 13 -11.88 5.78 -5.78
C SER A 13 -10.36 5.75 -5.61
N TYR A 14 -9.66 6.51 -6.44
CA TYR A 14 -8.20 6.60 -6.47
C TYR A 14 -7.72 7.88 -5.78
N PRO A 15 -6.69 7.82 -4.94
CA PRO A 15 -6.12 9.02 -4.34
C PRO A 15 -5.36 9.84 -5.38
N LYS A 16 -5.42 11.17 -5.28
CA LYS A 16 -4.48 12.06 -5.97
C LYS A 16 -3.17 12.08 -5.22
N ILE A 17 -2.08 12.31 -5.94
CA ILE A 17 -0.75 12.45 -5.33
C ILE A 17 -0.70 13.73 -4.50
N SER A 18 -1.37 14.80 -4.93
CA SER A 18 -1.51 16.04 -4.15
C SER A 18 -2.15 15.80 -2.78
N ASP A 19 -3.22 15.01 -2.70
CA ASP A 19 -3.89 14.68 -1.44
C ASP A 19 -2.97 13.86 -0.50
N ILE A 20 -2.19 12.94 -1.06
CA ILE A 20 -1.20 12.14 -0.32
C ILE A 20 -0.13 13.05 0.29
N LEU A 21 0.49 13.92 -0.52
CA LEU A 21 1.53 14.84 -0.07
C LEU A 21 1.01 15.83 0.96
N GLN A 22 -0.23 16.32 0.79
CA GLN A 22 -0.85 17.24 1.74
C GLN A 22 -1.03 16.58 3.11
N LYS A 23 -1.49 15.32 3.17
CA LYS A 23 -1.65 14.59 4.44
C LYS A 23 -0.33 14.38 5.15
N LEU A 24 0.69 13.94 4.43
CA LEU A 24 2.05 13.78 4.99
C LEU A 24 2.56 15.10 5.57
N LYS A 25 2.32 16.23 4.88
CA LYS A 25 2.67 17.56 5.36
C LYS A 25 1.90 17.95 6.62
N LEU A 26 0.59 17.65 6.70
CA LEU A 26 -0.23 17.94 7.89
C LEU A 26 0.25 17.19 9.12
N ASP A 27 0.81 15.99 8.95
CA ASP A 27 1.41 15.21 10.03
C ASP A 27 2.89 15.57 10.30
N GLY A 28 3.40 16.64 9.68
CA GLY A 28 4.73 17.20 9.94
C GLY A 28 5.87 16.67 9.06
N PHE A 29 5.58 15.79 8.11
CA PHE A 29 6.58 15.28 7.18
C PHE A 29 6.74 16.21 5.97
N HIS A 30 7.98 16.64 5.74
CA HIS A 30 8.35 17.36 4.52
C HIS A 30 8.80 16.34 3.48
N THR A 31 7.94 16.05 2.52
CA THR A 31 8.18 15.09 1.44
C THR A 31 8.07 15.75 0.08
N THR A 32 8.87 15.32 -0.88
CA THR A 32 8.79 15.74 -2.29
C THR A 32 8.62 14.54 -3.20
N THR A 33 8.30 14.79 -4.47
CA THR A 33 8.16 13.75 -5.50
C THR A 33 8.95 14.12 -6.75
N ASN A 34 9.28 13.12 -7.56
CA ASN A 34 9.90 13.30 -8.88
C ASN A 34 8.95 13.89 -9.94
N LEU A 35 7.64 13.95 -9.65
CA LEU A 35 6.62 14.45 -10.57
C LEU A 35 6.54 15.98 -10.61
N GLN A 36 6.11 16.52 -11.75
CA GLN A 36 5.81 17.94 -11.92
C GLN A 36 4.45 18.32 -11.30
N GLU A 37 4.26 19.60 -10.98
CA GLU A 37 3.02 20.09 -10.35
C GLU A 37 1.76 19.76 -11.16
N SER A 38 1.85 19.81 -12.49
CA SER A 38 0.76 19.44 -13.40
C SER A 38 0.32 17.98 -13.30
N GLU A 39 1.20 17.10 -12.80
CA GLU A 39 0.95 15.67 -12.70
C GLU A 39 0.33 15.27 -11.35
N LEU A 40 0.47 16.11 -10.32
CA LEU A 40 0.02 15.79 -8.95
C LEU A 40 -1.49 15.56 -8.83
N ASN A 41 -2.26 16.16 -9.74
CA ASN A 41 -3.72 16.05 -9.80
C ASN A 41 -4.20 15.02 -10.83
N ASN A 42 -3.30 14.36 -11.55
CA ASN A 42 -3.65 13.30 -12.50
C ASN A 42 -4.19 12.09 -11.72
N LEU A 43 -5.35 11.56 -12.10
CA LEU A 43 -5.95 10.36 -11.48
C LEU A 43 -5.46 9.04 -12.11
N ASN A 44 -4.73 9.15 -13.21
CA ASN A 44 -4.20 8.02 -13.98
C ASN A 44 -2.70 7.81 -13.74
N TRP A 45 -2.14 8.34 -12.65
CA TRP A 45 -0.78 7.99 -12.25
C TRP A 45 -0.68 6.49 -12.00
N THR A 46 0.50 5.93 -12.26
CA THR A 46 0.83 4.51 -12.10
C THR A 46 1.91 4.32 -11.06
N ASN A 47 2.94 5.17 -11.07
CA ASN A 47 3.99 5.17 -10.07
C ASN A 47 4.57 6.57 -9.87
N PHE A 48 5.23 6.76 -8.73
CA PHE A 48 6.06 7.93 -8.46
C PHE A 48 7.06 7.64 -7.34
N GLU A 49 8.07 8.49 -7.23
CA GLU A 49 9.04 8.47 -6.15
C GLU A 49 8.63 9.47 -5.07
N LEU A 50 8.70 9.07 -3.80
CA LEU A 50 8.47 9.93 -2.65
C LEU A 50 9.76 10.08 -1.84
N THR A 51 10.36 11.25 -1.95
CA THR A 51 11.58 11.61 -1.22
C THR A 51 11.19 12.14 0.15
N TYR A 52 11.60 11.41 1.21
CA TYR A 52 11.38 11.80 2.60
C TYR A 52 12.62 12.43 3.25
N ASP A 53 13.79 12.22 2.65
CA ASP A 53 15.10 12.73 3.05
C ASP A 53 15.94 12.88 1.78
N VAL A 54 16.58 14.03 1.58
CA VAL A 54 17.31 14.35 0.35
C VAL A 54 18.60 13.54 0.20
N ASP A 55 19.13 13.03 1.31
CA ASP A 55 20.35 12.23 1.36
C ASP A 55 20.05 10.72 1.32
N ARG A 56 18.81 10.33 0.97
CA ARG A 56 18.34 8.94 0.97
C ARG A 56 17.62 8.59 -0.33
N LEU A 57 17.60 7.30 -0.63
CA LEU A 57 16.78 6.74 -1.68
C LEU A 57 15.29 6.96 -1.37
N PRO A 58 14.48 7.34 -2.36
CA PRO A 58 13.05 7.58 -2.18
C PRO A 58 12.29 6.28 -1.92
N LEU A 59 11.08 6.41 -1.39
CA LEU A 59 10.11 5.31 -1.42
C LEU A 59 9.51 5.24 -2.83
N LEU A 60 9.46 4.05 -3.41
CA LEU A 60 8.81 3.85 -4.72
C LEU A 60 7.36 3.46 -4.48
N ILE A 61 6.43 4.24 -5.03
CA ILE A 61 5.00 4.03 -4.83
C ILE A 61 4.38 3.68 -6.16
N GLU A 62 3.63 2.60 -6.21
CA GLU A 62 2.95 2.11 -7.41
C GLU A 62 1.47 1.84 -7.11
N ILE A 63 0.61 2.07 -8.09
CA ILE A 63 -0.79 1.67 -8.06
C ILE A 63 -1.07 0.67 -9.19
N ASN A 64 -1.35 -0.56 -8.78
CA ASN A 64 -1.74 -1.65 -9.68
C ASN A 64 -3.27 -1.76 -9.68
N LYS A 65 -3.89 -1.60 -10.85
CA LYS A 65 -5.36 -1.59 -11.01
C LYS A 65 -5.82 -2.83 -11.76
N LYS A 66 -6.87 -3.47 -11.25
CA LYS A 66 -7.47 -4.65 -11.88
C LYS A 66 -7.87 -4.35 -13.33
N GLY A 67 -7.60 -5.29 -14.23
CA GLY A 67 -7.93 -5.17 -15.66
C GLY A 67 -7.19 -4.08 -16.46
N LYS A 68 -6.23 -3.33 -15.89
CA LYS A 68 -5.46 -2.31 -16.63
C LYS A 68 -3.98 -2.63 -16.86
N SER A 69 -3.44 -3.68 -16.26
CA SER A 69 -2.01 -4.00 -16.32
C SER A 69 -1.77 -5.51 -16.14
N ASN A 70 -1.31 -6.21 -17.19
CA ASN A 70 -0.75 -7.58 -17.20
C ASN A 70 -1.26 -8.58 -16.14
N GLU A 71 -2.52 -8.48 -15.70
CA GLU A 71 -3.10 -9.25 -14.59
C GLU A 71 -2.29 -9.19 -13.27
N LEU A 72 -1.43 -8.19 -13.05
CA LEU A 72 -0.54 -8.11 -11.88
C LEU A 72 -1.31 -8.13 -10.54
N VAL A 73 -2.46 -7.44 -10.48
CA VAL A 73 -3.30 -7.41 -9.29
C VAL A 73 -3.91 -8.79 -9.05
N GLU A 74 -4.41 -9.42 -10.10
CA GLU A 74 -5.03 -10.73 -10.07
C GLU A 74 -4.04 -11.84 -9.66
N GLU A 75 -2.83 -11.80 -10.20
CA GLU A 75 -1.72 -12.68 -9.84
C GLU A 75 -1.33 -12.50 -8.37
N GLU A 76 -1.11 -11.26 -7.93
CA GLU A 76 -0.72 -10.97 -6.55
C GLU A 76 -1.81 -11.40 -5.54
N ILE A 77 -3.09 -11.12 -5.84
CA ILE A 77 -4.21 -11.60 -5.02
C ILE A 77 -4.20 -13.13 -4.97
N LYS A 78 -3.99 -13.81 -6.09
CA LYS A 78 -3.97 -15.27 -6.17
C LYS A 78 -2.83 -15.85 -5.35
N GLU A 79 -1.63 -15.27 -5.40
CA GLU A 79 -0.49 -15.69 -4.58
C GLU A 79 -0.79 -15.58 -3.08
N PHE A 80 -1.34 -14.44 -2.63
CA PHE A 80 -1.73 -14.29 -1.23
C PHE A 80 -2.85 -15.26 -0.83
N LEU A 81 -3.87 -15.47 -1.68
CA LEU A 81 -4.93 -16.43 -1.40
C LEU A 81 -4.39 -17.86 -1.27
N ASN A 82 -3.43 -18.24 -2.10
CA ASN A 82 -2.77 -19.54 -2.05
C ASN A 82 -1.94 -19.69 -0.76
N SER A 83 -1.15 -18.68 -0.41
CA SER A 83 -0.35 -18.64 0.82
C SER A 83 -1.23 -18.73 2.08
N ILE A 84 -2.32 -17.96 2.12
CA ILE A 84 -3.28 -17.99 3.24
C ILE A 84 -3.98 -19.36 3.34
N GLY A 85 -4.35 -19.95 2.20
CA GLY A 85 -5.09 -21.20 2.13
C GLY A 85 -6.57 -21.09 2.57
N PRO A 86 -7.34 -22.19 2.49
CA PRO A 86 -8.76 -22.17 2.82
C PRO A 86 -9.00 -21.91 4.32
N PRO A 87 -10.05 -21.16 4.69
CA PRO A 87 -10.38 -20.92 6.09
C PRO A 87 -11.25 -22.04 6.66
N LYS A 88 -10.99 -22.42 7.91
CA LYS A 88 -11.90 -23.24 8.71
C LYS A 88 -13.13 -22.44 9.14
N PHE A 89 -14.18 -23.14 9.60
CA PHE A 89 -15.44 -22.50 9.96
C PHE A 89 -15.30 -21.37 11.00
N TYR A 90 -14.45 -21.55 12.00
CA TYR A 90 -14.23 -20.61 13.11
C TYR A 90 -13.20 -19.51 12.83
N GLU A 91 -12.46 -19.55 11.72
CA GLU A 91 -11.39 -18.59 11.42
C GLU A 91 -11.95 -17.29 10.80
N LEU A 92 -12.73 -16.55 11.59
CA LEU A 92 -13.44 -15.35 11.12
C LEU A 92 -12.50 -14.27 10.57
N LYS A 93 -11.33 -14.06 11.19
CA LYS A 93 -10.34 -13.07 10.71
C LYS A 93 -9.76 -13.48 9.34
N LYS A 94 -9.44 -14.76 9.16
CA LYS A 94 -8.95 -15.31 7.89
C LYS A 94 -9.99 -15.19 6.78
N LYS A 95 -11.26 -15.54 7.07
CA LYS A 95 -12.39 -15.34 6.14
C LYS A 95 -12.52 -13.87 5.72
N ARG A 96 -12.37 -12.95 6.67
CA ARG A 96 -12.44 -11.51 6.40
C ARG A 96 -11.33 -11.06 5.44
N VAL A 97 -10.09 -11.48 5.67
CA VAL A 97 -8.96 -11.16 4.77
C VAL A 97 -9.22 -11.72 3.37
N ILE A 98 -9.55 -13.00 3.26
CA ILE A 98 -9.84 -13.66 1.98
C ILE A 98 -10.95 -12.95 1.21
N ASN A 99 -12.05 -12.61 1.88
CA ASN A 99 -13.16 -11.91 1.23
C ASN A 99 -12.74 -10.53 0.74
N HIS A 100 -11.94 -9.80 1.52
CA HIS A 100 -11.45 -8.48 1.12
C HIS A 100 -10.50 -8.58 -0.07
N LEU A 101 -9.55 -9.52 -0.07
CA LEU A 101 -8.66 -9.78 -1.20
C LEU A 101 -9.44 -10.06 -2.48
N LYS A 102 -10.49 -10.90 -2.40
CA LYS A 102 -11.37 -11.19 -3.54
C LYS A 102 -12.13 -9.98 -4.07
N SER A 103 -12.47 -9.03 -3.19
CA SER A 103 -13.12 -7.77 -3.56
C SER A 103 -12.15 -6.65 -3.94
N THR A 104 -10.84 -6.93 -4.03
CA THR A 104 -9.85 -5.89 -4.32
C THR A 104 -9.92 -5.45 -5.79
N GLU A 105 -9.98 -4.13 -5.98
CA GLU A 105 -10.03 -3.43 -7.26
C GLU A 105 -8.67 -2.86 -7.65
N TYR A 106 -7.86 -2.47 -6.66
CA TYR A 106 -6.49 -2.03 -6.88
C TYR A 106 -5.61 -2.24 -5.64
N ILE A 107 -4.31 -2.28 -5.85
CA ILE A 107 -3.29 -2.41 -4.82
C ILE A 107 -2.38 -1.18 -4.93
N ILE A 108 -2.12 -0.51 -3.80
CA ILE A 108 -1.02 0.45 -3.73
C ILE A 108 0.16 -0.26 -3.06
N CYS A 109 1.27 -0.34 -3.77
CA CYS A 109 2.51 -0.95 -3.32
C CYS A 109 3.52 0.15 -2.99
N ILE A 110 4.20 -0.01 -1.87
CA ILE A 110 5.29 0.88 -1.46
C ILE A 110 6.52 -0.01 -1.27
N GLN A 111 7.54 0.23 -2.08
CA GLN A 111 8.82 -0.44 -1.96
C GLN A 111 9.75 0.39 -1.07
N LEU A 112 10.30 -0.24 -0.05
CA LEU A 112 11.24 0.39 0.87
C LEU A 112 12.68 0.00 0.47
N PRO A 113 13.59 0.96 0.28
CA PRO A 113 15.00 0.67 0.02
C PRO A 113 15.71 0.25 1.32
N THR A 114 15.53 -1.01 1.74
CA THR A 114 15.99 -1.50 3.06
C THR A 114 17.48 -1.36 3.34
N SER A 115 18.31 -1.25 2.30
CA SER A 115 19.75 -1.01 2.43
C SER A 115 20.11 0.45 2.77
N ASP A 116 19.19 1.41 2.62
CA ASP A 116 19.47 2.85 2.82
C ASP A 116 18.43 3.58 3.69
N ILE A 117 17.23 2.99 3.88
CA ILE A 117 16.13 3.63 4.60
C ILE A 117 16.45 3.90 6.08
N LYS A 118 16.05 5.09 6.56
CA LYS A 118 16.11 5.47 8.00
C LYS A 118 14.75 5.34 8.68
N ASN A 119 14.73 5.44 10.02
CA ASN A 119 13.51 5.49 10.84
C ASN A 119 12.43 6.41 10.25
N LYS A 120 12.81 7.62 9.82
CA LYS A 120 11.91 8.58 9.17
C LYS A 120 11.17 7.99 7.96
N GLY A 121 11.84 7.18 7.14
CA GLY A 121 11.23 6.52 6.00
C GLY A 121 10.19 5.46 6.42
N TYR A 122 10.46 4.72 7.48
CA TYR A 122 9.47 3.80 8.08
C TYR A 122 8.27 4.55 8.66
N ASP A 123 8.49 5.70 9.32
CA ASP A 123 7.42 6.53 9.86
C ASP A 123 6.53 7.11 8.76
N VAL A 124 7.14 7.63 7.68
CA VAL A 124 6.42 8.10 6.48
C VAL A 124 5.62 6.95 5.87
N ASN A 125 6.20 5.76 5.74
CA ASN A 125 5.52 4.60 5.19
C ASN A 125 4.30 4.20 6.05
N ALA A 126 4.48 4.12 7.38
CA ALA A 126 3.40 3.77 8.31
C ALA A 126 2.23 4.77 8.22
N LEU A 127 2.54 6.06 8.12
CA LEU A 127 1.55 7.10 7.98
C LEU A 127 0.84 7.05 6.63
N LEU A 128 1.60 6.86 5.55
CA LEU A 128 1.07 6.74 4.19
C LEU A 128 0.08 5.57 4.10
N MET A 129 0.45 4.40 4.60
CA MET A 129 -0.43 3.24 4.67
C MET A 129 -1.70 3.52 5.46
N LYS A 130 -1.59 4.19 6.61
CA LYS A 130 -2.73 4.54 7.46
C LYS A 130 -3.72 5.44 6.72
N HIS A 131 -3.24 6.48 6.03
CA HIS A 131 -4.09 7.39 5.26
C HIS A 131 -4.82 6.66 4.13
N ILE A 132 -4.09 5.85 3.36
CA ILE A 132 -4.65 5.07 2.26
C ILE A 132 -5.65 4.01 2.78
N GLU A 133 -5.40 3.42 3.95
CA GLU A 133 -6.32 2.46 4.58
C GLU A 133 -7.62 3.13 5.05
N CYS A 134 -7.48 4.21 5.85
CA CYS A 134 -8.57 4.86 6.56
C CYS A 134 -9.59 5.51 5.62
N ASP A 135 -9.12 6.25 4.62
CA ASP A 135 -10.00 7.09 3.81
C ASP A 135 -10.84 6.30 2.82
N PHE A 136 -10.49 5.03 2.61
CA PHE A 136 -11.03 4.31 1.47
C PHE A 136 -11.49 2.88 1.82
N SER A 137 -11.34 2.39 3.06
CA SER A 137 -11.66 1.00 3.48
C SER A 137 -10.67 -0.06 2.98
N GLY A 138 -9.42 0.02 3.43
CA GLY A 138 -8.34 -0.90 3.00
C GLY A 138 -8.08 -2.03 3.99
N ILE A 139 -7.19 -2.94 3.60
CA ILE A 139 -6.35 -3.73 4.51
C ILE A 139 -4.90 -3.62 4.04
N ILE A 140 -4.02 -3.49 5.01
CA ILE A 140 -2.59 -3.37 4.80
C ILE A 140 -1.99 -4.77 4.83
N GLN A 141 -1.01 -5.06 3.97
CA GLN A 141 -0.11 -6.20 4.11
C GLN A 141 1.31 -5.68 4.23
N VAL A 142 2.07 -6.31 5.12
CA VAL A 142 3.48 -6.01 5.38
C VAL A 142 4.29 -7.29 5.20
N ASP A 143 5.33 -7.24 4.37
CA ASP A 143 6.22 -8.38 4.16
C ASP A 143 6.87 -8.84 5.46
N GLY A 144 6.84 -10.15 5.69
CA GLY A 144 7.37 -10.76 6.92
C GLY A 144 6.48 -10.61 8.16
N GLU A 145 5.33 -9.93 8.07
CA GLU A 145 4.36 -9.84 9.18
C GLU A 145 3.00 -10.46 8.81
N GLY A 146 2.35 -9.94 7.76
CA GLY A 146 1.00 -10.34 7.36
C GLY A 146 0.03 -9.17 7.20
N PHE A 147 -1.26 -9.42 7.42
CA PHE A 147 -2.34 -8.47 7.17
C PHE A 147 -2.75 -7.69 8.42
N LYS A 148 -2.88 -6.37 8.28
CA LYS A 148 -3.25 -5.42 9.32
C LYS A 148 -4.47 -4.59 8.93
N LYS A 149 -5.27 -4.21 9.92
CA LYS A 149 -6.39 -3.26 9.78
C LYS A 149 -6.45 -2.34 11.00
N LYS A 150 -6.48 -1.02 10.78
CA LYS A 150 -6.46 0.00 11.84
C LYS A 150 -5.35 -0.27 12.85
N ASN A 151 -4.15 -0.54 12.36
CA ASN A 151 -2.95 -0.89 13.13
C ASN A 151 -3.02 -2.22 13.93
N ASN A 152 -4.07 -3.02 13.78
CA ASN A 152 -4.17 -4.34 14.41
C ASN A 152 -3.82 -5.44 13.43
N LEU A 153 -2.93 -6.35 13.83
CA LEU A 153 -2.64 -7.57 13.08
C LEU A 153 -3.86 -8.48 13.10
N ILE A 154 -4.40 -8.77 11.91
CA ILE A 154 -5.61 -9.58 11.74
C ILE A 154 -5.29 -10.98 11.21
N LEU A 155 -4.17 -11.15 10.50
CA LEU A 155 -3.70 -12.45 10.04
C LEU A 155 -2.18 -12.39 9.85
N GLU A 156 -1.46 -13.27 10.53
CA GLU A 156 -0.02 -13.47 10.30
C GLU A 156 0.19 -14.30 9.04
N LEU A 157 1.26 -14.00 8.30
CA LEU A 157 1.76 -14.84 7.22
C LEU A 157 3.05 -15.48 7.70
N GLN A 158 3.13 -16.81 7.59
CA GLN A 158 4.31 -17.60 7.91
C GLN A 158 5.25 -17.70 6.71
#